data_AF-A0A3C1F9A8-F1
#
_entry.id   AF-A0A3C1F9A8-F1
#
_cell.length_a   1.000
_cell.length_b   1.000
_cell.length_c   1.000
_cell.angle_alpha   90.00
_cell.angle_beta   90.00
_cell.angle_gamma   90.00
#
_symmetry.space_group_name_H-M   'P 1'
#
loop_
_entity.id
_entity.type
_entity.pdbx_description
1 polymer ?
#
loop_
_entity_poly.entity_id
_entity_poly.type
_entity_poly.pdbx_seq_one_letter_code
_entity_poly.pdbx_strand_id
1 'polypeptide(L)' 'MTHTDLKTTPLCAACEAAGGKMVDFHGWLLPVQFKGILAEHKAVREAAGMFDVSHMGQFFVEGKDAWAFLQ' A
#
# COMPACT_ATOMS: atom_id res chain seq x y z
N MET A 1 19.36 4.22 4.27
CA MET A 1 19.96 2.86 4.32
C MET A 1 19.29 2.08 3.21
N THR A 2 20.03 1.53 2.26
CA THR A 2 19.46 0.66 1.23
C THR A 2 19.18 -0.70 1.87
N HIS A 3 17.90 -1.02 2.10
CA HIS A 3 17.53 -2.34 2.60
C HIS A 3 17.89 -3.40 1.54
N THR A 4 18.66 -4.41 1.93
CA THR A 4 19.18 -5.44 1.00
C THR A 4 18.08 -6.41 0.54
N ASP A 5 16.97 -6.50 1.29
CA ASP A 5 15.76 -7.24 0.90
C ASP A 5 14.50 -6.44 1.28
N LEU A 6 13.77 -5.94 0.29
CA LEU A 6 12.49 -5.24 0.49
C LEU A 6 11.34 -6.24 0.57
N LYS A 7 10.38 -5.98 1.47
CA LYS A 7 9.12 -6.72 1.53
C LYS A 7 8.26 -6.38 0.31
N THR A 8 7.50 -7.34 -0.21
CA THR A 8 6.62 -7.16 -1.35
C THR A 8 5.17 -7.48 -0.98
N THR A 9 4.23 -6.78 -1.61
CA THR A 9 2.80 -7.08 -1.49
C THR A 9 2.40 -8.20 -2.46
N PRO A 10 1.23 -8.85 -2.26
CA PRO A 10 0.71 -9.82 -3.22
C PRO A 10 0.50 -9.26 -4.64
N LEU A 11 0.32 -7.95 -4.77
CA LEU A 11 0.11 -7.28 -6.06
C LEU A 11 1.39 -6.65 -6.65
N CYS A 12 2.55 -6.81 -6.00
CA CYS A 12 3.81 -6.17 -6.40
C CYS A 12 4.15 -6.41 -7.89
N ALA A 13 4.11 -7.68 -8.33
CA ALA A 13 4.39 -8.03 -9.73
C ALA A 13 3.39 -7.43 -10.71
N ALA A 14 2.11 -7.30 -10.32
CA ALA A 14 1.09 -6.66 -11.15
C ALA A 14 1.33 -5.14 -11.25
N CYS A 15 1.77 -4.50 -10.16
CA CYS A 15 2.15 -3.09 -10.16
C CYS A 15 3.39 -2.83 -11.05
N GLU A 16 4.40 -3.69 -10.99
CA GLU A 16 5.57 -3.62 -11.88
C GLU A 16 5.18 -3.77 -13.34
N ALA A 17 4.37 -4.79 -13.67
CA ALA A 17 3.87 -5.01 -15.03
C ALA A 17 3.02 -3.84 -15.55
N ALA A 18 2.32 -3.13 -14.66
CA ALA A 18 1.55 -1.94 -14.98
C ALA A 18 2.40 -0.66 -15.11
N GLY A 19 3.72 -0.75 -14.96
CA GLY A 19 4.64 0.39 -15.09
C GLY A 19 4.72 1.27 -13.84
N GLY A 20 4.40 0.73 -12.67
CA GLY A 20 4.54 1.43 -11.40
C GLY A 20 5.99 1.86 -11.14
N LYS A 21 6.19 3.10 -10.72
CA LYS A 21 7.48 3.59 -10.23
C LYS A 21 7.71 3.02 -8.82
N MET A 22 8.41 1.90 -8.75
CA MET A 22 8.66 1.19 -7.50
C MET A 22 9.73 1.91 -6.66
N VAL A 23 9.49 2.03 -5.35
CA VAL A 23 10.41 2.66 -4.39
C VAL A 23 10.48 1.85 -3.10
N ASP A 24 11.56 2.03 -2.35
CA ASP A 24 11.64 1.64 -0.94
C ASP A 24 10.79 2.61 -0.11
N PHE A 25 9.64 2.13 0.35
CA PHE A 25 8.77 2.83 1.28
C PHE A 25 8.79 2.10 2.63
N HIS A 26 9.67 2.56 3.54
CA HIS A 26 9.82 2.02 4.89
C HIS A 26 10.05 0.48 4.91
N GLY A 27 10.88 -0.03 3.99
CA GLY A 27 11.20 -1.45 3.87
C GLY A 27 10.22 -2.28 3.03
N TRP A 28 9.27 -1.63 2.35
CA TRP A 28 8.39 -2.25 1.36
C TRP A 28 8.70 -1.73 -0.05
N LEU A 29 8.71 -2.62 -1.04
CA LEU A 29 8.75 -2.27 -2.45
C LEU A 29 7.32 -1.94 -2.92
N LEU A 30 7.03 -0.66 -3.12
CA LEU A 30 5.68 -0.18 -3.46
C LEU A 30 5.71 0.81 -4.65
N PRO A 31 4.64 0.86 -5.47
CA PRO A 31 4.52 1.85 -6.53
C PRO A 31 4.16 3.22 -5.94
N VAL A 32 5.00 4.23 -6.15
CA VAL A 32 4.71 5.62 -5.72
C VAL A 32 3.80 6.38 -6.70
N GLN A 33 3.84 5.99 -7.99
CA GLN A 33 2.99 6.51 -9.06
C GLN A 33 3.05 5.59 -10.28
N PHE A 34 2.11 5.72 -11.22
CA PHE A 34 2.06 5.01 -12.50
C PHE A 34 2.10 5.96 -13.71
N LYS A 35 1.28 7.03 -13.69
CA LYS A 35 1.16 8.04 -14.75
C LYS A 35 1.53 9.46 -14.27
N GLY A 36 1.64 9.67 -12.96
CA GLY A 36 2.05 10.92 -12.33
C GLY A 36 1.09 11.35 -11.22
N ILE A 37 1.64 11.83 -10.10
CA ILE A 37 0.89 12.14 -8.87
C ILE A 37 -0.33 13.05 -9.12
N LEU A 38 -0.18 14.14 -9.88
CA LEU A 38 -1.30 15.06 -10.14
C LEU A 38 -2.41 14.43 -10.98
N ALA A 39 -2.05 13.63 -11.99
CA ALA A 39 -3.02 12.95 -12.85
C ALA A 39 -3.78 11.87 -12.08
N GLU A 40 -3.09 11.09 -11.25
CA GLU A 40 -3.69 10.06 -10.40
C GLU A 40 -4.57 10.65 -9.31
N HIS A 41 -4.13 11.74 -8.68
CA HIS A 41 -4.94 12.47 -7.71
C HIS A 41 -6.25 12.97 -8.33
N LYS A 42 -6.17 13.59 -9.51
CA LYS A 42 -7.34 14.06 -10.27
C LYS A 42 -8.27 12.90 -10.63
N ALA A 43 -7.73 11.78 -11.12
CA ALA A 43 -8.52 10.59 -11.47
C ALA A 43 -9.35 10.07 -10.27
N VAL A 44 -8.77 10.03 -9.07
CA VAL A 44 -9.47 9.61 -7.84
C VAL A 44 -10.56 10.61 -7.45
N ARG A 45 -10.31 11.92 -7.63
CA ARG A 45 -11.26 12.98 -7.25
C ARG A 45 -12.44 13.09 -8.21
N GLU A 46 -12.20 12.83 -9.49
CA GLU A 46 -13.20 13.07 -10.55
C GLU A 46 -13.86 11.78 -11.06
N ALA A 47 -13.25 10.62 -10.79
CA ALA A 47 -13.76 9.32 -11.21
C ALA A 47 -13.48 8.23 -10.16
N ALA A 48 -12.42 7.44 -10.36
CA ALA A 48 -12.04 6.35 -9.48
C ALA A 48 -10.52 6.16 -9.47
N GLY A 49 -10.01 5.54 -8.41
CA GLY A 49 -8.64 5.06 -8.33
C GLY A 49 -8.54 3.77 -7.54
N MET A 50 -7.49 3.00 -7.82
CA MET A 50 -7.19 1.73 -7.16
C MET A 50 -5.83 1.85 -6.49
N PHE A 51 -5.75 1.41 -5.23
CA PHE A 51 -4.56 1.50 -4.41
C PHE A 51 -4.23 0.12 -3.85
N ASP A 52 -2.97 -0.28 -3.94
CA ASP A 52 -2.48 -1.41 -3.17
C ASP A 52 -2.04 -0.95 -1.77
N VAL A 53 -2.92 -1.16 -0.80
CA VAL A 53 -2.67 -0.86 0.62
C VAL A 53 -2.36 -2.13 1.43
N SER A 54 -2.00 -3.23 0.78
CA SER A 54 -1.79 -4.54 1.43
C SER A 54 -0.59 -4.57 2.38
N HIS A 55 0.27 -3.53 2.36
CA HIS A 55 1.36 -3.36 3.32
C HIS A 55 0.88 -2.92 4.72
N MET A 56 -0.39 -2.52 4.86
CA MET A 56 -0.98 -2.08 6.14
C MET A 56 -1.05 -3.24 7.14
N GLY A 57 -0.72 -2.93 8.40
CA GLY A 57 -0.90 -3.87 9.50
C GLY A 57 -2.38 -4.17 9.73
N GLN A 58 -2.71 -5.44 9.94
CA GLN A 58 -4.06 -5.91 10.22
C GLN A 58 -4.04 -6.72 11.52
N PHE A 59 -4.97 -6.42 12.43
CA PHE A 59 -5.06 -7.05 13.73
C PHE A 59 -6.51 -7.47 14.01
N PHE A 60 -6.69 -8.68 14.54
CA PHE A 60 -7.95 -9.15 15.09
C PHE A 60 -7.87 -9.06 16.62
N VAL A 61 -8.91 -8.51 17.24
CA VAL A 61 -9.04 -8.41 18.71
C VAL A 61 -10.37 -9.05 19.09
N GLU A 62 -10.29 -10.13 19.88
CA GLU A 62 -11.43 -11.00 20.16
C GLU A 62 -11.49 -11.40 21.65
N GLY A 63 -12.67 -11.79 22.12
CA GLY A 63 -12.92 -12.19 23.51
C GLY A 63 -13.89 -11.28 24.25
N LYS A 64 -14.40 -11.75 25.40
CA LYS A 64 -15.44 -11.05 26.19
C LYS A 64 -15.04 -9.64 26.64
N ASP A 65 -13.74 -9.39 26.79
CA ASP A 65 -13.18 -8.12 27.27
C ASP A 65 -12.55 -7.29 26.14
N ALA A 66 -12.69 -7.69 24.88
CA ALA A 66 -12.07 -7.02 23.73
C ALA A 66 -12.45 -5.54 23.63
N TRP A 67 -13.72 -5.21 23.89
CA TRP A 67 -14.17 -3.82 23.94
C TRP A 67 -13.46 -3.03 25.04
N ALA A 68 -13.38 -3.58 26.26
CA ALA A 68 -12.75 -2.91 27.39
C ALA A 68 -11.24 -2.70 27.18
N PHE A 69 -10.56 -3.60 26.45
CA PHE A 69 -9.15 -3.44 26.07
C PHE A 69 -8.92 -2.29 25.06
N LEU A 70 -9.92 -1.99 24.20
CA LEU A 70 -9.80 -0.99 23.13
C LEU A 70 -10.19 0.45 23.54
N GLN A 71 -10.75 0.65 24.74
CA GLN A 71 -11.14 1.97 25.27
C GLN A 71 -10.02 2.60 26.08
#